data_AF-A0A9F5ILY3-F1
#
_entry.id   AF-A0A9F5ILY3-F1
#
_cell.length_a   1.000
_cell.length_b   1.000
_cell.length_c   1.000
_cell.angle_alpha   90.00
_cell.angle_beta   90.00
_cell.angle_gamma   90.00
#
_symmetry.space_group_name_H-M   'P 1'
#
loop_
_entity.id
_entity.type
_entity.pdbx_description
1 polymer ?
#
loop_
_entity_poly.entity_id
_entity_poly.type
_entity_poly.pdbx_seq_one_letter_code
_entity_poly.pdbx_strand_id
1 'polypeptide(L)'
;MPSLKGRLFSNNRFIFERVRTERSSCTDIVCTCLAMSKLRMAKCSNLGNTKNHQRNVKKRLVLYKEVPSSQSSFHTFSDAVEIKDFQKRLLSWYNKCKRDLPWRKLAAAEADDDRRAYAVWVSEIMLQQTQVASVISYYNRWMQKWPTLQELAEASLEEVNELWAGLGYYSRGKRLQEGAHKVMSQLAGHMPRTAEELQKLLPGVGKYTAGAIASIAFGQVTGVVDGNVTRVLCRTRAIGADPANSAVADTLWALAHTLVDQTHPGDFNQAMMELGATVCTPKTPLCMECPVKQHCRALHKVEKGLLNSTKRLLGKTASKCSPVLDMEECAAVPGSCSLCLSPSVPWEPSLGVANFPRKMTKKQPRIEHTATCVLQRRCSDGNPEYLLVRRPSSGLLAGLWEFPSILLEQRQKKQQKVILADHLQAWVRNDLAVRQLQYVGEVLHIFSHIRQTYMIYFLNLDKYEENWNRNVELPASRWVTKTEFQISAISTAMKKVFKVYEKWTCRISDAQVVKKKKRDFLGTSQLKPEEQNSCSKKLLTLHSFLRADLNN
;
A
#
# COMPACT_ATOMS: atom_id res chain seq x y z
N MET A 1 -20.94 67.25 -36.41
CA MET A 1 -21.43 68.57 -35.94
C MET A 1 -22.71 68.33 -35.17
N PRO A 2 -22.89 68.95 -33.99
CA PRO A 2 -22.05 68.79 -32.80
C PRO A 2 -22.94 68.50 -31.56
N SER A 3 -22.45 68.13 -30.38
CA SER A 3 -21.61 68.92 -29.46
C SER A 3 -21.55 68.15 -28.11
N LEU A 4 -20.57 68.20 -27.21
CA LEU A 4 -19.30 68.91 -27.04
C LEU A 4 -18.61 68.31 -25.79
N LYS A 5 -17.31 67.96 -25.91
CA LYS A 5 -16.13 68.21 -25.03
C LYS A 5 -16.23 68.03 -23.49
N GLY A 6 -15.21 67.56 -22.77
CA GLY A 6 -13.77 67.41 -23.07
C GLY A 6 -13.03 66.68 -21.93
N ARG A 7 -11.87 66.07 -22.22
CA ARG A 7 -10.49 66.59 -21.95
C ARG A 7 -10.03 66.30 -20.50
N LEU A 8 -8.84 65.79 -20.15
CA LEU A 8 -7.54 65.56 -20.82
C LEU A 8 -6.59 64.79 -19.88
N PHE A 9 -5.59 64.09 -20.47
CA PHE A 9 -4.18 63.87 -20.04
C PHE A 9 -3.86 63.33 -18.61
N SER A 10 -2.78 62.61 -18.33
CA SER A 10 -1.81 61.71 -18.99
C SER A 10 -0.74 61.38 -17.93
N ASN A 11 -0.18 60.17 -18.00
CA ASN A 11 1.20 59.76 -17.68
C ASN A 11 2.06 60.61 -16.72
N ASN A 12 2.70 59.93 -15.76
CA ASN A 12 4.17 59.93 -15.71
C ASN A 12 4.76 58.76 -14.91
N ARG A 13 5.63 58.00 -15.60
CA ARG A 13 6.74 57.19 -15.06
C ARG A 13 7.84 58.12 -14.55
N PHE A 14 8.60 57.72 -13.53
CA PHE A 14 10.07 57.87 -13.35
C PHE A 14 10.45 57.04 -12.10
N ILE A 15 11.12 55.89 -12.16
CA ILE A 15 12.58 55.59 -12.27
C ILE A 15 13.45 56.30 -11.22
N PHE A 16 14.07 55.57 -10.26
CA PHE A 16 15.53 55.29 -10.17
C PHE A 16 15.98 54.69 -8.81
N GLU A 17 16.80 53.62 -8.92
CA GLU A 17 17.99 53.15 -8.15
C GLU A 17 18.14 53.34 -6.62
N ARG A 18 18.47 52.30 -5.84
CA ARG A 18 19.74 51.52 -5.68
C ARG A 18 20.73 52.20 -4.72
N VAL A 19 20.83 51.68 -3.49
CA VAL A 19 22.08 51.67 -2.70
C VAL A 19 22.19 50.36 -1.93
N ARG A 20 23.41 49.81 -1.96
CA ARG A 20 23.88 48.54 -1.40
C ARG A 20 24.71 48.84 -0.13
N THR A 21 25.03 47.79 0.63
CA THR A 21 25.98 47.72 1.78
C THR A 21 25.39 48.20 3.12
N GLU A 22 25.50 47.51 4.27
CA GLU A 22 26.61 46.72 4.83
C GLU A 22 26.16 45.53 5.70
N ARG A 23 27.13 44.65 6.01
CA ARG A 23 27.07 43.54 6.97
C ARG A 23 27.19 44.08 8.41
N SER A 24 26.40 43.54 9.35
CA SER A 24 26.81 43.37 10.74
C SER A 24 26.00 42.25 11.41
N SER A 25 26.66 41.60 12.38
CA SER A 25 26.34 40.32 13.01
C SER A 25 25.31 40.36 14.15
N CYS A 26 24.78 39.17 14.44
CA CYS A 26 24.38 38.62 15.75
C CYS A 26 23.31 39.33 16.60
N THR A 27 22.34 38.50 17.01
CA THR A 27 21.59 38.57 18.28
C THR A 27 20.86 39.86 18.59
N ASP A 28 19.60 40.03 18.13
CA ASP A 28 18.56 40.85 18.81
C ASP A 28 17.16 40.88 18.15
N ILE A 29 16.67 39.78 17.56
CA ILE A 29 15.31 39.73 16.93
C ILE A 29 14.31 38.85 17.74
N VAL A 30 14.66 38.43 18.96
CA VAL A 30 13.76 37.62 19.81
C VAL A 30 12.90 38.46 20.77
N CYS A 31 13.18 39.76 20.95
CA CYS A 31 12.47 40.57 21.96
C CYS A 31 11.36 41.50 21.45
N THR A 32 11.11 41.63 20.15
CA THR A 32 10.16 42.65 19.64
C THR A 32 8.78 42.10 19.22
N CYS A 33 8.63 40.78 19.07
CA CYS A 33 7.32 40.17 18.74
C CYS A 33 6.37 40.01 19.94
N LEU A 34 6.88 40.11 21.18
CA LEU A 34 6.04 40.08 22.39
C LEU A 34 5.42 41.44 22.76
N ALA A 35 5.89 42.54 22.16
CA ALA A 35 5.39 43.90 22.45
C ALA A 35 4.26 44.36 21.49
N MET A 36 4.17 43.80 20.27
CA MET A 36 3.15 44.21 19.28
C MET A 36 1.77 43.55 19.49
N SER A 37 1.70 42.50 20.31
CA SER A 37 0.43 41.81 20.62
C SER A 37 -0.38 42.48 21.74
N LYS A 38 0.16 43.50 22.41
CA LYS A 38 -0.53 44.24 23.49
C LYS A 38 -1.14 45.59 23.08
N LEU A 39 -0.97 46.02 21.82
CA LEU A 39 -1.47 47.32 21.33
C LEU A 39 -2.57 47.24 20.25
N ARG A 40 -3.13 46.06 20.00
CA ARG A 40 -4.32 45.87 19.14
C ARG A 40 -5.57 45.34 19.86
N MET A 41 -5.57 45.32 21.20
CA MET A 41 -6.69 44.92 22.05
C MET A 41 -7.27 46.12 22.85
N ALA A 42 -7.34 47.30 22.23
CA ALA A 42 -7.95 48.48 22.84
C ALA A 42 -8.67 49.32 21.77
N LYS A 43 -9.71 48.74 21.14
CA LYS A 43 -10.84 49.40 20.47
C LYS A 43 -11.72 48.33 19.83
N CYS A 44 -12.63 47.77 20.64
CA CYS A 44 -13.90 47.17 20.19
C CYS A 44 -14.68 46.70 21.43
N SER A 45 -15.15 47.66 22.21
CA SER A 45 -16.26 47.47 23.13
C SER A 45 -17.52 47.88 22.41
N ASN A 46 -18.32 46.91 21.96
CA ASN A 46 -19.77 46.89 22.21
C ASN A 46 -20.43 45.64 21.61
N LEU A 47 -21.39 45.13 22.38
CA LEU A 47 -22.37 44.07 22.09
C LEU A 47 -21.93 42.62 22.37
N GLY A 48 -22.26 42.19 23.58
CA GLY A 48 -23.15 41.03 23.72
C GLY A 48 -22.52 39.66 23.97
N ASN A 49 -22.43 39.32 25.26
CA ASN A 49 -22.60 37.96 25.79
C ASN A 49 -21.36 37.03 25.86
N THR A 50 -20.35 37.42 26.65
CA THR A 50 -19.26 36.54 27.10
C THR A 50 -19.36 36.21 28.59
N LYS A 51 -20.28 35.31 28.97
CA LYS A 51 -20.18 34.55 30.24
C LYS A 51 -19.95 33.04 30.07
N ASN A 52 -19.95 32.53 28.83
CA ASN A 52 -19.63 31.13 28.53
C ASN A 52 -18.26 30.88 27.87
N HIS A 53 -17.45 31.93 27.64
CA HIS A 53 -16.18 31.80 26.93
C HIS A 53 -14.96 31.62 27.85
N GLN A 54 -15.03 32.04 29.12
CA GLN A 54 -13.92 31.89 30.07
C GLN A 54 -13.86 30.53 30.78
N ARG A 55 -14.91 29.69 30.69
CA ARG A 55 -14.88 28.30 31.19
C ARG A 55 -14.34 27.28 30.18
N ASN A 56 -14.21 27.65 28.90
CA ASN A 56 -13.81 26.73 27.82
C ASN A 56 -12.36 26.87 27.34
N VAL A 57 -11.62 27.92 27.75
CA VAL A 57 -10.21 28.13 27.34
C VAL A 57 -9.22 27.38 28.24
N LYS A 58 -9.62 26.91 29.44
CA LYS A 58 -8.80 26.04 30.31
C LYS A 58 -9.03 24.53 30.10
N LYS A 59 -9.84 24.11 29.12
CA LYS A 59 -10.28 22.71 28.95
C LYS A 59 -9.89 22.06 27.61
N ARG A 60 -8.94 22.62 26.87
CA ARG A 60 -8.52 22.09 25.56
C ARG A 60 -7.00 22.12 25.35
N LEU A 61 -6.24 21.65 26.34
CA LEU A 61 -5.10 20.80 26.03
C LEU A 61 -5.70 19.41 25.76
N VAL A 62 -5.54 18.90 24.55
CA VAL A 62 -5.86 17.51 24.26
C VAL A 62 -4.99 16.66 25.18
N LEU A 63 -5.64 15.96 26.12
CA LEU A 63 -5.02 14.94 26.96
C LEU A 63 -4.45 13.85 26.04
N TYR A 64 -3.18 13.99 25.67
CA TYR A 64 -2.33 12.81 25.75
C TYR A 64 -2.34 12.43 27.22
N LYS A 65 -2.95 11.29 27.56
CA LYS A 65 -2.81 10.71 28.90
C LYS A 65 -1.34 10.81 29.27
N GLU A 66 -1.05 11.47 30.38
CA GLU A 66 0.26 11.36 31.01
C GLU A 66 0.60 9.87 31.05
N VAL A 67 1.74 9.54 30.43
CA VAL A 67 2.27 8.18 30.46
C VAL A 67 2.36 7.79 31.94
N PRO A 68 1.79 6.64 32.36
CA PRO A 68 1.83 6.23 33.75
C PRO A 68 3.27 6.27 34.25
N SER A 69 3.48 6.94 35.39
CA SER A 69 4.78 7.26 36.01
C SER A 69 5.58 6.04 36.50
N SER A 70 5.32 4.85 35.95
CA SER A 70 6.04 3.60 36.20
C SER A 70 6.83 3.10 34.99
N GLN A 71 6.83 3.82 33.87
CA GLN A 71 7.61 3.43 32.69
C GLN A 71 9.08 3.81 32.84
N SER A 72 9.95 2.81 32.72
CA SER A 72 11.40 2.97 32.68
C SER A 72 11.83 3.96 31.59
N SER A 73 12.72 4.90 31.94
CA SER A 73 13.38 5.81 31.00
C SER A 73 14.16 5.08 29.89
N PHE A 74 14.39 3.78 30.06
CA PHE A 74 15.03 2.91 29.08
C PHE A 74 14.31 2.87 27.72
N HIS A 75 12.97 2.90 27.70
CA HIS A 75 12.21 2.81 26.44
C HIS A 75 11.83 4.15 25.83
N THR A 76 12.20 5.27 26.46
CA THR A 76 11.77 6.62 26.06
C THR A 76 12.95 7.48 25.59
N PHE A 77 12.61 8.62 24.98
CA PHE A 77 13.55 9.72 24.74
C PHE A 77 13.18 10.84 25.71
N SER A 78 13.97 11.02 26.76
CA SER A 78 13.72 12.03 27.80
C SER A 78 14.68 13.22 27.73
N ASP A 79 15.86 13.02 27.13
CA ASP A 79 16.88 14.05 27.02
C ASP A 79 16.71 14.85 25.72
N ALA A 80 16.53 16.18 25.86
CA ALA A 80 16.41 17.09 24.73
C ALA A 80 17.68 17.13 23.86
N VAL A 81 18.86 16.93 24.43
CA VAL A 81 20.14 16.88 23.70
C VAL A 81 20.20 15.62 22.83
N GLU A 82 19.82 14.46 23.39
CA GLU A 82 19.68 13.19 22.65
C GLU A 82 18.71 13.35 21.47
N ILE A 83 17.53 13.92 21.71
CA ILE A 83 16.51 14.15 20.67
C ILE A 83 17.06 15.04 19.56
N LYS A 84 17.72 16.15 19.90
CA LYS A 84 18.28 17.09 18.92
C LYS A 84 19.41 16.47 18.10
N ASP A 85 20.30 15.70 18.71
CA ASP A 85 21.34 14.99 18.00
C ASP A 85 20.77 13.89 17.09
N PHE A 86 19.74 13.14 17.54
CA PHE A 86 19.02 12.17 16.73
C PHE A 86 18.41 12.83 15.47
N GLN A 87 17.65 13.92 15.66
CA GLN A 87 17.05 14.71 14.59
C GLN A 87 18.10 15.16 13.57
N LYS A 88 19.19 15.79 14.05
CA LYS A 88 20.26 16.31 13.20
C LYS A 88 20.93 15.22 12.36
N ARG A 89 21.25 14.07 12.95
CA ARG A 89 21.91 12.96 12.24
C ARG A 89 21.00 12.36 11.19
N LEU A 90 19.74 12.13 11.54
CA LEU A 90 18.76 11.56 10.65
C LEU A 90 18.50 12.46 9.44
N LEU A 91 18.25 13.76 9.67
CA LEU A 91 17.99 14.72 8.60
C LEU A 91 19.21 14.96 7.71
N SER A 92 20.42 15.04 8.29
CA SER A 92 21.67 15.17 7.54
C SER A 92 21.91 13.98 6.61
N TRP A 93 21.67 12.76 7.09
CA TRP A 93 21.71 11.56 6.25
C TRP A 93 20.63 11.57 5.18
N TYR A 94 19.39 11.90 5.53
CA TYR A 94 18.27 11.92 4.60
C TYR A 94 18.50 12.89 3.44
N ASN A 95 19.02 14.09 3.72
CA ASN A 95 19.33 15.08 2.69
C ASN A 95 20.38 14.59 1.68
N LYS A 96 21.28 13.68 2.08
CA LYS A 96 22.31 13.11 1.21
C LYS A 96 21.85 11.84 0.49
N CYS A 97 21.02 11.03 1.14
CA CYS A 97 20.75 9.65 0.73
C CYS A 97 19.30 9.39 0.29
N LYS A 98 18.38 10.35 0.42
CA LYS A 98 16.97 10.17 0.05
C LYS A 98 16.88 9.78 -1.43
N ARG A 99 16.12 8.71 -1.70
CA ARG A 99 15.83 8.30 -3.08
C ARG A 99 15.04 9.39 -3.79
N ASP A 100 15.37 9.56 -5.05
CA ASP A 100 14.62 10.38 -5.98
C ASP A 100 13.32 9.66 -6.37
N LEU A 101 12.19 10.21 -5.90
CA LEU A 101 10.86 9.63 -6.09
C LEU A 101 9.91 10.69 -6.66
N PRO A 102 9.04 10.34 -7.63
CA PRO A 102 8.19 11.32 -8.30
C PRO A 102 7.32 12.15 -7.36
N TRP A 103 6.71 11.50 -6.36
CA TRP A 103 5.87 12.17 -5.37
C TRP A 103 6.65 13.09 -4.43
N ARG A 104 7.92 12.80 -4.16
CA ARG A 104 8.80 13.70 -3.37
C ARG A 104 9.15 14.94 -4.16
N LYS A 105 9.53 14.77 -5.43
CA LYS A 105 9.81 15.87 -6.35
C LYS A 105 8.61 16.79 -6.51
N LEU A 106 7.44 16.21 -6.76
CA LEU A 106 6.20 16.96 -6.92
C LEU A 106 5.85 17.69 -5.62
N ALA A 107 5.87 17.00 -4.47
CA ALA A 107 5.56 17.63 -3.19
C ALA A 107 6.50 18.80 -2.84
N ALA A 108 7.78 18.72 -3.20
CA ALA A 108 8.75 19.78 -2.95
C ALA A 108 8.66 20.96 -3.94
N ALA A 109 8.22 20.71 -5.18
CA ALA A 109 8.17 21.73 -6.24
C ALA A 109 6.81 22.44 -6.33
N GLU A 110 5.73 21.78 -5.89
CA GLU A 110 4.37 22.30 -5.98
C GLU A 110 4.15 23.42 -4.95
N ALA A 111 3.68 24.58 -5.42
CA ALA A 111 3.43 25.76 -4.60
C ALA A 111 2.02 25.77 -4.01
N ASP A 112 1.05 25.16 -4.71
CA ASP A 112 -0.32 25.06 -4.25
C ASP A 112 -0.46 23.96 -3.19
N ASP A 113 -0.86 24.35 -1.97
CA ASP A 113 -0.97 23.43 -0.84
C ASP A 113 -2.00 22.31 -1.05
N ASP A 114 -3.09 22.58 -1.77
CA ASP A 114 -4.14 21.58 -2.07
C ASP A 114 -3.64 20.55 -3.08
N ARG A 115 -2.96 20.99 -4.14
CA ARG A 115 -2.30 20.11 -5.12
C ARG A 115 -1.17 19.31 -4.49
N ARG A 116 -0.36 19.94 -3.63
CA ARG A 116 0.71 19.27 -2.88
C ARG A 116 0.12 18.16 -1.98
N ALA A 117 -0.92 18.48 -1.22
CA ALA A 117 -1.59 17.52 -0.34
C ALA A 117 -2.24 16.36 -1.11
N TYR A 118 -2.89 16.65 -2.23
CA TYR A 118 -3.43 15.64 -3.14
C TYR A 118 -2.34 14.69 -3.65
N ALA A 119 -1.24 15.24 -4.16
CA ALA A 119 -0.14 14.46 -4.69
C ALA A 119 0.50 13.55 -3.63
N VAL A 120 0.67 14.05 -2.40
CA VAL A 120 1.12 13.26 -1.24
C VAL A 120 0.10 12.17 -0.94
N TRP A 121 -1.19 12.52 -0.84
CA TRP A 121 -2.26 11.59 -0.50
C TRP A 121 -2.35 10.42 -1.49
N VAL A 122 -2.30 10.69 -2.81
CA VAL A 122 -2.26 9.66 -3.85
C VAL A 122 -1.10 8.69 -3.61
N SER A 123 0.11 9.21 -3.40
CA SER A 123 1.30 8.38 -3.19
C SER A 123 1.19 7.51 -1.93
N GLU A 124 0.70 8.08 -0.82
CA GLU A 124 0.56 7.37 0.44
C GLU A 124 -0.49 6.25 0.35
N ILE A 125 -1.61 6.48 -0.35
CA ILE A 125 -2.60 5.44 -0.58
C ILE A 125 -2.04 4.33 -1.48
N MET A 126 -1.29 4.67 -2.53
CA MET A 126 -0.67 3.67 -3.40
C MET A 126 0.39 2.83 -2.66
N LEU A 127 1.19 3.43 -1.79
CA LEU A 127 2.27 2.78 -1.04
C LEU A 127 1.78 1.83 0.08
N GLN A 128 0.49 1.88 0.45
CA GLN A 128 -0.07 0.95 1.42
C GLN A 128 0.04 -0.51 0.96
N GLN A 129 0.95 -1.27 1.57
CA GLN A 129 1.18 -2.68 1.22
C GLN A 129 1.60 -2.91 -0.25
N THR A 130 2.19 -1.91 -0.89
CA THR A 130 2.73 -2.01 -2.25
C THR A 130 4.18 -1.51 -2.27
N GLN A 131 5.04 -2.17 -3.05
CA GLN A 131 6.45 -1.82 -3.12
C GLN A 131 6.66 -0.52 -3.91
N VAL A 132 7.62 0.31 -3.48
CA VAL A 132 7.96 1.60 -4.10
C VAL A 132 8.19 1.46 -5.60
N ALA A 133 8.99 0.47 -6.03
CA ALA A 133 9.31 0.25 -7.45
C ALA A 133 8.06 0.03 -8.32
N SER A 134 7.05 -0.67 -7.78
CA SER A 134 5.78 -0.86 -8.49
C SER A 134 5.00 0.45 -8.58
N VAL A 135 4.94 1.23 -7.50
CA VAL A 135 4.12 2.45 -7.41
C VAL A 135 4.59 3.55 -8.37
N ILE A 136 5.88 3.67 -8.66
CA ILE A 136 6.43 4.74 -9.53
C ILE A 136 5.66 4.88 -10.85
N SER A 137 5.47 3.77 -11.58
CA SER A 137 4.78 3.80 -12.87
C SER A 137 3.28 4.10 -12.77
N TYR A 138 2.63 3.70 -11.68
CA TYR A 138 1.21 3.97 -11.45
C TYR A 138 0.97 5.41 -11.05
N TYR A 139 1.81 5.92 -10.14
CA TYR A 139 1.76 7.30 -9.70
C TYR A 139 1.93 8.27 -10.87
N ASN A 140 2.93 8.05 -11.73
CA ASN A 140 3.16 8.91 -12.88
C ASN A 140 1.97 8.95 -13.84
N ARG A 141 1.40 7.78 -14.20
CA ARG A 141 0.21 7.72 -15.07
C ARG A 141 -1.03 8.34 -14.40
N TRP A 142 -1.18 8.15 -13.09
CA TRP A 142 -2.28 8.72 -12.32
C TRP A 142 -2.21 10.24 -12.30
N MET A 143 -1.07 10.81 -11.90
CA MET A 143 -0.89 12.26 -11.83
C MET A 143 -0.87 12.92 -13.21
N GLN A 144 -0.55 12.17 -14.28
CA GLN A 144 -0.69 12.64 -15.65
C GLN A 144 -2.17 12.74 -16.07
N LYS A 145 -3.02 11.76 -15.71
CA LYS A 145 -4.44 11.78 -16.08
C LYS A 145 -5.28 12.70 -15.17
N TRP A 146 -4.98 12.71 -13.87
CA TRP A 146 -5.68 13.49 -12.85
C TRP A 146 -4.67 14.26 -12.00
N PRO A 147 -4.11 15.37 -12.51
CA PRO A 147 -3.19 16.21 -11.76
C PRO A 147 -3.83 16.92 -10.56
N THR A 148 -5.15 17.06 -10.52
CA THR A 148 -5.89 17.75 -9.44
C THR A 148 -6.99 16.89 -8.80
N LEU A 149 -7.41 17.29 -7.59
CA LEU A 149 -8.57 16.71 -6.90
C LEU A 149 -9.85 16.82 -7.72
N GLN A 150 -10.04 17.94 -8.43
CA GLN A 150 -11.22 18.17 -9.24
C GLN A 150 -11.34 17.13 -10.35
N GLU A 151 -10.27 16.90 -11.12
CA GLU A 151 -10.32 15.94 -12.23
C GLU A 151 -10.53 14.50 -11.73
N LEU A 152 -9.94 14.13 -10.59
CA LEU A 152 -10.23 12.84 -9.97
C LEU A 152 -11.68 12.73 -9.48
N ALA A 153 -12.24 13.82 -8.95
CA ALA A 153 -13.63 13.92 -8.53
C ALA A 153 -14.62 14.00 -9.70
N GLU A 154 -14.18 14.15 -10.94
CA GLU A 154 -15.03 14.09 -12.12
C GLU A 154 -14.89 12.75 -12.86
N ALA A 155 -13.85 11.97 -12.54
CA ALA A 155 -13.61 10.66 -13.13
C ALA A 155 -14.72 9.66 -12.83
N SER A 156 -14.94 8.70 -13.72
CA SER A 156 -15.79 7.55 -13.45
C SER A 156 -15.06 6.49 -12.61
N LEU A 157 -15.80 5.69 -11.83
CA LEU A 157 -15.21 4.57 -11.07
C LEU A 157 -14.55 3.53 -11.99
N GLU A 158 -15.03 3.39 -13.23
CA GLU A 158 -14.43 2.49 -14.21
C GLU A 158 -13.02 2.95 -14.58
N GLU A 159 -12.83 4.22 -14.93
CA GLU A 159 -11.51 4.77 -15.24
C GLU A 159 -10.55 4.67 -14.06
N VAL A 160 -11.03 4.93 -12.83
CA VAL A 160 -10.23 4.76 -11.60
C VAL A 160 -9.78 3.31 -11.46
N ASN A 161 -10.67 2.34 -11.66
CA ASN A 161 -10.33 0.93 -11.60
C ASN A 161 -9.35 0.51 -12.69
N GLU A 162 -9.44 1.07 -13.90
CA GLU A 162 -8.52 0.81 -15.02
C GLU A 162 -7.11 1.33 -14.72
N LEU A 163 -6.96 2.56 -14.20
CA LEU A 163 -5.64 3.08 -13.83
C LEU A 163 -5.06 2.38 -12.58
N TRP A 164 -5.92 1.89 -11.68
CA TRP A 164 -5.51 1.11 -10.50
C TRP A 164 -5.22 -0.37 -10.82
N ALA A 165 -5.59 -0.85 -12.00
CA ALA A 165 -5.51 -2.25 -12.39
C ALA A 165 -4.09 -2.81 -12.27
N GLY A 166 -3.93 -3.81 -11.39
CA GLY A 166 -2.64 -4.45 -11.10
C GLY A 166 -1.97 -4.00 -9.81
N LEU A 167 -2.37 -2.88 -9.20
CA LEU A 167 -1.80 -2.41 -7.93
C LEU A 167 -2.32 -3.19 -6.69
N GLY A 168 -3.48 -3.84 -6.84
CA GLY A 168 -4.15 -4.58 -5.78
C GLY A 168 -4.88 -3.66 -4.77
N TYR A 169 -5.71 -4.26 -3.91
CA TYR A 169 -6.53 -3.55 -2.92
C TYR A 169 -7.33 -2.39 -3.53
N TYR A 170 -8.16 -2.68 -4.53
CA TYR A 170 -8.90 -1.70 -5.35
C TYR A 170 -9.82 -0.76 -4.57
N SER A 171 -10.28 -1.17 -3.38
CA SER A 171 -11.04 -0.30 -2.49
C SER A 171 -10.28 0.97 -2.09
N ARG A 172 -8.94 0.96 -2.17
CA ARG A 172 -8.11 2.16 -1.97
C ARG A 172 -8.35 3.22 -3.02
N GLY A 173 -8.30 2.86 -4.31
CA GLY A 173 -8.57 3.79 -5.42
C GLY A 173 -9.99 4.36 -5.36
N LYS A 174 -10.98 3.50 -5.10
CA LYS A 174 -12.38 3.92 -4.90
C LYS A 174 -12.52 4.91 -3.74
N ARG A 175 -11.96 4.62 -2.56
CA ARG A 175 -12.04 5.52 -1.39
C ARG A 175 -11.32 6.84 -1.61
N LEU A 176 -10.20 6.82 -2.35
CA LEU A 176 -9.48 8.03 -2.75
C LEU A 176 -10.37 8.93 -3.63
N GLN A 177 -11.05 8.35 -4.62
CA GLN A 177 -12.04 9.06 -5.44
C GLN A 177 -13.23 9.57 -4.62
N GLU A 178 -13.85 8.73 -3.77
CA GLU A 178 -14.93 9.13 -2.86
C GLU A 178 -14.51 10.31 -1.97
N GLY A 179 -13.26 10.31 -1.51
CA GLY A 179 -12.71 11.41 -0.73
C GLY A 179 -12.46 12.67 -1.55
N ALA A 180 -11.99 12.54 -2.80
CA ALA A 180 -11.86 13.68 -3.72
C ALA A 180 -13.23 14.33 -4.01
N HIS A 181 -14.26 13.54 -4.31
CA HIS A 181 -15.64 14.03 -4.45
C HIS A 181 -16.11 14.78 -3.20
N LYS A 182 -15.80 14.25 -2.00
CA LYS A 182 -16.17 14.90 -0.74
C LYS A 182 -15.47 16.24 -0.55
N VAL A 183 -14.18 16.35 -0.90
CA VAL A 183 -13.44 17.61 -0.82
C VAL A 183 -14.06 18.65 -1.75
N MET A 184 -14.37 18.27 -2.99
CA MET A 184 -14.98 19.18 -3.96
C MET A 184 -16.41 19.61 -3.56
N SER A 185 -17.24 18.68 -3.10
CA SER A 185 -18.66 18.95 -2.82
C SER A 185 -18.95 19.54 -1.44
N GLN A 186 -18.15 19.21 -0.42
CA GLN A 186 -18.43 19.57 0.98
C GLN A 186 -17.38 20.48 1.61
N LEU A 187 -16.19 20.57 1.03
CA LEU A 187 -15.07 21.35 1.58
C LEU A 187 -14.59 22.45 0.61
N ALA A 188 -15.42 22.82 -0.36
CA ALA A 188 -15.15 23.87 -1.34
C ALA A 188 -13.81 23.68 -2.10
N GLY A 189 -13.40 22.43 -2.33
CA GLY A 189 -12.14 22.11 -3.00
C GLY A 189 -10.89 22.21 -2.13
N HIS A 190 -11.02 22.56 -0.84
CA HIS A 190 -9.89 22.69 0.08
C HIS A 190 -9.67 21.44 0.93
N MET A 191 -8.46 20.92 0.91
CA MET A 191 -8.01 19.82 1.75
C MET A 191 -8.00 20.23 3.22
N PRO A 192 -8.50 19.39 4.15
CA PRO A 192 -8.32 19.64 5.58
C PRO A 192 -6.83 19.80 5.93
N ARG A 193 -6.50 20.80 6.76
CA ARG A 193 -5.09 21.21 7.00
C ARG A 193 -4.44 20.48 8.17
N THR A 194 -5.22 19.82 9.01
CA THR A 194 -4.73 19.10 10.19
C THR A 194 -4.92 17.59 10.06
N ALA A 195 -4.04 16.81 10.69
CA ALA A 195 -4.11 15.36 10.74
C ALA A 195 -5.44 14.89 11.36
N GLU A 196 -5.93 15.57 12.39
CA GLU A 196 -7.21 15.28 13.02
C GLU A 196 -8.38 15.43 12.04
N GLU A 197 -8.42 16.53 11.28
CA GLU A 197 -9.47 16.77 10.31
C GLU A 197 -9.36 15.85 9.09
N LEU A 198 -8.14 15.61 8.59
CA LEU A 198 -7.89 14.67 7.49
C LEU A 198 -8.40 13.26 7.86
N GLN A 199 -8.09 12.79 9.07
CA GLN A 199 -8.55 11.48 9.56
C GLN A 199 -10.07 11.44 9.77
N LYS A 200 -10.67 12.53 10.26
CA LYS A 200 -12.11 12.58 10.56
C LYS A 200 -12.96 12.74 9.31
N LEU A 201 -12.51 13.55 8.36
CA LEU A 201 -13.33 13.99 7.24
C LEU A 201 -13.14 13.12 6.00
N LEU A 202 -11.95 12.56 5.74
CA LEU A 202 -11.68 11.86 4.48
C LEU A 202 -11.85 10.33 4.60
N PRO A 203 -12.64 9.69 3.71
CA PRO A 203 -12.83 8.25 3.73
C PRO A 203 -11.54 7.51 3.40
N GLY A 204 -11.25 6.44 4.14
CA GLY A 204 -10.04 5.64 3.93
C GLY A 204 -8.72 6.27 4.41
N VAL A 205 -8.76 7.47 4.99
CA VAL A 205 -7.60 8.12 5.61
C VAL A 205 -7.52 7.72 7.07
N GLY A 206 -6.55 6.87 7.41
CA GLY A 206 -6.23 6.50 8.79
C GLY A 206 -5.19 7.43 9.43
N LYS A 207 -4.91 7.23 10.72
CA LYS A 207 -3.94 8.01 11.52
C LYS A 207 -2.59 8.20 10.83
N TYR A 208 -2.05 7.14 10.21
CA TYR A 208 -0.81 7.20 9.41
C TYR A 208 -0.92 8.16 8.24
N THR A 209 -1.88 7.92 7.32
CA THR A 209 -2.04 8.73 6.10
C THR A 209 -2.32 10.19 6.44
N ALA A 210 -3.14 10.45 7.46
CA ALA A 210 -3.45 11.79 7.92
C ALA A 210 -2.19 12.54 8.40
N GLY A 211 -1.39 11.91 9.27
CA GLY A 211 -0.15 12.52 9.74
C GLY A 211 0.89 12.69 8.63
N ALA A 212 0.96 11.76 7.67
CA ALA A 212 1.86 11.85 6.53
C ALA A 212 1.51 13.06 5.64
N ILE A 213 0.23 13.20 5.25
CA ILE A 213 -0.24 14.36 4.48
C ILE A 213 0.00 15.65 5.29
N ALA A 214 -0.43 15.70 6.55
CA ALA A 214 -0.35 16.93 7.33
C ALA A 214 1.08 17.42 7.55
N SER A 215 2.00 16.50 7.83
CA SER A 215 3.41 16.86 8.04
C SER A 215 4.15 17.18 6.75
N ILE A 216 3.90 16.45 5.66
CA ILE A 216 4.61 16.64 4.38
C ILE A 216 4.06 17.83 3.60
N ALA A 217 2.73 17.97 3.52
CA ALA A 217 2.11 19.00 2.69
C ALA A 217 1.94 20.33 3.43
N PHE A 218 1.57 20.29 4.72
CA PHE A 218 1.19 21.48 5.50
C PHE A 218 2.16 21.81 6.64
N GLY A 219 3.23 21.03 6.82
CA GLY A 219 4.21 21.27 7.88
C GLY A 219 3.68 21.08 9.30
N GLN A 220 2.56 20.37 9.50
CA GLN A 220 2.07 20.09 10.85
C GLN A 220 3.09 19.22 11.60
N VAL A 221 3.44 19.65 12.81
CA VAL A 221 4.32 18.90 13.71
C VAL A 221 3.56 17.71 14.29
N THR A 222 3.58 16.61 13.57
CA THR A 222 3.04 15.32 14.01
C THR A 222 3.92 14.17 13.57
N GLY A 223 4.31 13.31 14.51
CA GLY A 223 4.99 12.07 14.18
C GLY A 223 4.07 11.10 13.44
N VAL A 224 4.65 10.21 12.63
CA VAL A 224 3.92 9.15 11.92
C VAL A 224 4.55 7.79 12.17
N VAL A 225 3.74 6.73 12.18
CA VAL A 225 4.21 5.37 12.40
C VAL A 225 3.65 4.43 11.33
N ASP A 226 4.55 3.87 10.52
CA ASP A 226 4.29 2.74 9.62
C ASP A 226 5.10 1.50 10.06
N GLY A 227 5.08 0.42 9.26
CA GLY A 227 5.87 -0.77 9.55
C GLY A 227 7.40 -0.53 9.55
N ASN A 228 7.88 0.50 8.84
CA ASN A 228 9.30 0.89 8.83
C ASN A 228 9.66 1.63 10.12
N VAL A 229 8.90 2.66 10.48
CA VAL A 229 9.09 3.45 11.69
C VAL A 229 8.92 2.59 12.94
N THR A 230 7.90 1.73 13.00
CA THR A 230 7.73 0.75 14.09
C THR A 230 9.03 -0.06 14.31
N ARG A 231 9.62 -0.57 13.23
CA ARG A 231 10.85 -1.37 13.33
C ARG A 231 12.05 -0.54 13.80
N VAL A 232 12.20 0.67 13.29
CA VAL A 232 13.26 1.60 13.71
C VAL A 232 13.11 1.90 15.21
N LEU A 233 11.93 2.35 15.65
CA LEU A 233 11.67 2.72 17.04
C LEU A 233 11.83 1.53 18.00
N CYS A 234 11.31 0.35 17.63
CA CYS A 234 11.47 -0.85 18.43
C CYS A 234 12.95 -1.22 18.63
N ARG A 235 13.80 -1.05 17.62
CA ARG A 235 15.24 -1.31 17.74
C ARG A 235 15.95 -0.20 18.52
N THR A 236 15.63 1.06 18.23
CA THR A 236 16.25 2.20 18.88
C THR A 236 15.98 2.22 20.39
N ARG A 237 14.77 1.84 20.81
CA ARG A 237 14.37 1.80 22.22
C ARG A 237 14.23 0.38 22.80
N ALA A 238 14.75 -0.63 22.11
CA ALA A 238 14.70 -2.04 22.53
C ALA A 238 13.30 -2.51 23.01
N ILE A 239 12.24 -2.10 22.30
CA ILE A 239 10.85 -2.51 22.56
C ILE A 239 10.61 -3.86 21.88
N GLY A 240 10.53 -4.91 22.69
CA GLY A 240 10.39 -6.31 22.27
C GLY A 240 8.96 -6.84 22.27
N ALA A 241 8.05 -6.15 22.97
CA ALA A 241 6.64 -6.48 23.01
C ALA A 241 5.99 -6.37 21.62
N ASP A 242 4.88 -7.10 21.42
CA ASP A 242 4.19 -7.16 20.13
C ASP A 242 3.67 -5.77 19.72
N PRO A 243 4.13 -5.20 18.59
CA PRO A 243 3.64 -3.93 18.09
C PRO A 243 2.16 -3.92 17.69
N ALA A 244 1.53 -5.09 17.54
CA ALA A 244 0.08 -5.17 17.31
C ALA A 244 -0.75 -4.93 18.59
N ASN A 245 -0.12 -4.96 19.78
CA ASN A 245 -0.78 -4.56 21.02
C ASN A 245 -1.02 -3.05 21.04
N SER A 246 -2.23 -2.62 21.42
CA SER A 246 -2.61 -1.20 21.41
C SER A 246 -1.72 -0.34 22.31
N ALA A 247 -1.34 -0.81 23.50
CA ALA A 247 -0.48 -0.04 24.41
C ALA A 247 0.94 0.16 23.84
N VAL A 248 1.47 -0.85 23.15
CA VAL A 248 2.76 -0.77 22.46
C VAL A 248 2.65 0.18 21.27
N ALA A 249 1.59 0.05 20.47
CA ALA A 249 1.33 0.94 19.36
C ALA A 249 1.22 2.41 19.82
N ASP A 250 0.48 2.69 20.89
CA ASP A 250 0.36 4.04 21.47
C ASP A 250 1.71 4.58 21.95
N THR A 251 2.54 3.72 22.57
CA THR A 251 3.92 4.08 22.95
C THR A 251 4.75 4.46 21.73
N LEU A 252 4.70 3.69 20.64
CA LEU A 252 5.42 3.99 19.41
C LEU A 252 4.96 5.31 18.77
N TRP A 253 3.66 5.59 18.80
CA TRP A 253 3.11 6.87 18.36
C TRP A 253 3.59 8.04 19.22
N ALA A 254 3.64 7.87 20.55
CA ALA A 254 4.17 8.88 21.45
C ALA A 254 5.66 9.14 21.17
N LEU A 255 6.48 8.10 21.01
CA LEU A 255 7.90 8.23 20.67
C LEU A 255 8.12 8.96 19.34
N ALA A 256 7.34 8.60 18.30
CA ALA A 256 7.41 9.29 17.01
C ALA A 256 7.05 10.78 17.14
N HIS A 257 6.04 11.11 17.95
CA HIS A 257 5.63 12.49 18.19
C HIS A 257 6.65 13.27 19.03
N THR A 258 7.28 12.65 20.03
CA THR A 258 8.38 13.27 20.79
C THR A 258 9.59 13.58 19.90
N LEU A 259 9.90 12.69 18.96
CA LEU A 259 11.07 12.81 18.10
C LEU A 259 10.90 13.75 16.91
N VAL A 260 9.68 14.02 16.45
CA VAL A 260 9.45 14.75 15.21
C VAL A 260 10.11 16.13 15.27
N ASP A 261 10.83 16.49 14.22
CA ASP A 261 11.48 17.79 14.14
C ASP A 261 10.42 18.90 14.04
N GLN A 262 10.63 19.97 14.82
CA GLN A 262 9.68 21.07 14.93
C GLN A 262 9.72 22.01 13.72
N THR A 263 10.80 21.97 12.93
CA THR A 263 11.02 22.85 11.78
C THR A 263 10.78 22.14 10.45
N HIS A 264 11.10 20.85 10.36
CA HIS A 264 10.98 20.04 9.15
C HIS A 264 10.26 18.70 9.44
N PRO A 265 9.01 18.72 9.94
CA PRO A 265 8.32 17.50 10.37
C PRO A 265 8.08 16.51 9.23
N GLY A 266 7.75 17.00 8.03
CA GLY A 266 7.57 16.18 6.83
C GLY A 266 8.85 15.43 6.41
N ASP A 267 9.98 16.14 6.34
CA ASP A 267 11.28 15.52 6.02
C ASP A 267 11.72 14.55 7.12
N PHE A 268 11.50 14.87 8.39
CA PHE A 268 11.81 13.97 9.50
C PHE A 268 11.03 12.66 9.39
N ASN A 269 9.72 12.74 9.16
CA ASN A 269 8.85 11.58 9.00
C ASN A 269 9.28 10.72 7.81
N GLN A 270 9.54 11.33 6.66
CA GLN A 270 10.06 10.63 5.50
C GLN A 270 11.45 10.02 5.74
N ALA A 271 12.31 10.67 6.53
CA ALA A 271 13.62 10.15 6.89
C ALA A 271 13.53 8.91 7.79
N MET A 272 12.61 8.90 8.75
CA MET A 272 12.35 7.71 9.58
C MET A 272 11.86 6.52 8.73
N MET A 273 10.96 6.77 7.77
CA MET A 273 10.51 5.74 6.82
C MET A 273 11.65 5.25 5.92
N GLU A 274 12.43 6.18 5.37
CA GLU A 274 13.57 5.88 4.49
C GLU A 274 14.63 5.05 5.21
N LEU A 275 14.93 5.40 6.47
CA LEU A 275 15.88 4.67 7.30
C LEU A 275 15.42 3.23 7.50
N GLY A 276 14.14 3.01 7.81
CA GLY A 276 13.59 1.67 7.91
C GLY A 276 13.64 0.92 6.57
N ALA A 277 13.32 1.59 5.47
CA ALA A 277 13.25 0.97 4.15
C ALA A 277 14.62 0.56 3.59
N THR A 278 15.68 1.32 3.87
CA THR A 278 16.97 1.20 3.17
C THR A 278 18.12 0.71 4.06
N VAL A 279 18.12 1.05 5.35
CA VAL A 279 19.23 0.75 6.27
C VAL A 279 18.78 -0.24 7.34
N CYS A 280 17.77 0.13 8.12
CA CYS A 280 17.26 -0.66 9.24
C CYS A 280 16.25 -1.70 8.74
N THR A 281 16.67 -2.58 7.82
CA THR A 281 15.81 -3.54 7.12
C THR A 281 15.36 -4.72 8.00
N PRO A 282 14.34 -5.51 7.61
CA PRO A 282 13.82 -6.60 8.44
C PRO A 282 14.79 -7.74 8.76
N LYS A 283 15.65 -8.15 7.81
CA LYS A 283 16.52 -9.33 7.96
C LYS A 283 18.00 -8.98 8.13
N THR A 284 18.52 -8.08 7.32
CA THR A 284 19.94 -7.75 7.23
C THR A 284 20.15 -6.24 7.34
N PRO A 285 19.93 -5.65 8.54
CA PRO A 285 20.09 -4.21 8.72
C PRO A 285 21.56 -3.78 8.65
N LEU A 286 21.82 -2.65 7.99
CA LEU A 286 23.15 -2.07 7.82
C LEU A 286 23.52 -1.21 9.04
N CYS A 287 23.64 -1.84 10.21
CA CYS A 287 23.82 -1.14 11.49
C CYS A 287 25.06 -0.23 11.52
N MET A 288 26.15 -0.63 10.87
CA MET A 288 27.41 0.14 10.86
C MET A 288 27.31 1.44 10.06
N GLU A 289 26.44 1.47 9.05
CA GLU A 289 26.12 2.61 8.18
C GLU A 289 24.96 3.45 8.73
N CYS A 290 24.29 2.99 9.79
CA CYS A 290 23.12 3.66 10.33
C CYS A 290 23.49 5.01 10.96
N PRO A 291 22.86 6.13 10.52
CA PRO A 291 23.20 7.47 11.00
C PRO A 291 22.88 7.68 12.48
N VAL A 292 21.94 6.91 13.02
CA VAL A 292 21.46 6.99 14.41
C VAL A 292 21.92 5.81 15.26
N LYS A 293 22.97 5.08 14.84
CA LYS A 293 23.46 3.87 15.54
C LYS A 293 23.82 4.09 17.00
N GLN A 294 24.34 5.28 17.33
CA GLN A 294 24.71 5.65 18.70
C GLN A 294 23.51 5.75 19.66
N HIS A 295 22.31 5.95 19.11
CA HIS A 295 21.06 6.00 19.87
C HIS A 295 20.37 4.63 19.94
N CYS A 296 20.94 3.59 19.32
CA CYS A 296 20.27 2.31 19.11
C CYS A 296 20.54 1.31 20.24
N ARG A 297 19.60 1.21 21.19
CA ARG A 297 19.71 0.28 22.33
C ARG A 297 19.80 -1.18 21.91
N ALA A 298 19.11 -1.59 20.84
CA ALA A 298 19.24 -2.95 20.31
C ALA A 298 20.66 -3.24 19.82
N LEU A 299 21.33 -2.28 19.16
CA LEU A 299 22.71 -2.45 18.71
C LEU A 299 23.67 -2.51 19.90
N HIS A 300 23.51 -1.61 20.86
CA HIS A 300 24.31 -1.62 22.09
C HIS A 300 24.22 -2.96 22.82
N LYS A 301 23.02 -3.56 22.89
CA LYS A 301 22.82 -4.91 23.46
C LYS A 301 23.59 -6.00 22.70
N VAL A 302 23.64 -5.94 21.37
CA VAL A 302 24.42 -6.87 20.55
C VAL A 302 25.92 -6.71 20.81
N GLU A 303 26.42 -5.48 20.82
CA GLU A 303 27.83 -5.16 21.06
C GLU A 303 28.29 -5.59 22.46
N LYS A 304 27.48 -5.32 23.51
CA LYS A 304 27.72 -5.81 24.88
C LYS A 304 27.78 -7.34 24.92
N GLY A 305 26.88 -8.02 24.21
CA GLY A 305 26.87 -9.48 24.10
C GLY A 305 28.15 -10.03 23.46
N LEU A 306 28.64 -9.39 22.39
CA LEU A 306 29.88 -9.79 21.72
C LEU A 306 31.10 -9.56 22.62
N LEU A 307 31.22 -8.39 23.25
CA LEU A 307 32.30 -8.07 24.19
C LEU A 307 32.36 -9.08 25.35
N ASN A 308 31.20 -9.46 25.90
CA ASN A 308 31.14 -10.44 26.97
C ASN A 308 31.57 -11.85 26.51
N SER A 309 31.17 -12.27 25.31
CA SER A 309 31.62 -13.53 24.71
C SER A 309 33.13 -13.53 24.46
N THR A 310 33.69 -12.43 23.93
CA THR A 310 35.14 -12.28 23.73
C THR A 310 35.92 -12.31 25.04
N LYS A 311 35.43 -11.63 26.10
CA LYS A 311 36.05 -11.67 27.44
C LYS A 311 36.09 -13.09 28.01
N ARG A 312 35.02 -13.88 27.82
CA ARG A 312 34.96 -15.29 28.26
C ARG A 312 35.96 -16.17 27.51
N LEU A 313 36.12 -15.95 26.21
CA LEU A 313 37.06 -16.72 25.37
C LEU A 313 38.53 -16.38 25.65
N LEU A 314 38.85 -15.12 25.99
CA LEU A 314 40.22 -14.66 26.18
C LEU A 314 40.79 -14.92 27.59
N GLY A 315 40.04 -15.53 28.51
CA GLY A 315 40.56 -16.07 29.79
C GLY A 315 41.29 -15.08 30.71
N LYS A 316 41.16 -13.76 30.53
CA LYS A 316 41.90 -12.78 31.33
C LYS A 316 41.17 -12.42 32.63
N THR A 317 41.89 -12.63 33.73
CA THR A 317 41.65 -12.09 35.07
C THR A 317 41.26 -10.62 34.99
N ALA A 318 40.32 -10.23 35.84
CA ALA A 318 39.72 -8.91 35.90
C ALA A 318 40.78 -7.79 35.93
N SER A 319 41.10 -7.23 34.76
CA SER A 319 41.74 -5.92 34.67
C SER A 319 40.64 -4.88 34.88
N LYS A 320 40.82 -4.06 35.91
CA LYS A 320 40.02 -2.87 36.24
C LYS A 320 40.00 -1.92 35.04
N CYS A 321 39.11 -2.17 34.09
CA CYS A 321 38.60 -1.13 33.21
C CYS A 321 37.39 -0.51 33.92
N SER A 322 37.38 0.83 33.98
CA SER A 322 36.39 1.64 34.69
C SER A 322 34.96 1.08 34.56
N PRO A 323 34.17 1.11 35.65
CA PRO A 323 32.76 0.74 35.56
C PRO A 323 32.10 1.76 34.64
N VAL A 324 31.85 1.38 33.39
CA VAL A 324 30.81 2.04 32.62
C VAL A 324 29.54 1.78 33.43
N LEU A 325 29.01 2.85 34.04
CA LEU A 325 27.86 2.82 34.94
C LEU A 325 26.76 1.96 34.34
N ASP A 326 26.51 0.82 35.01
CA ASP A 326 25.59 -0.24 34.61
C ASP A 326 24.16 0.19 34.97
N MET A 327 23.59 1.11 34.18
CA MET A 327 22.24 1.64 34.41
C MET A 327 21.21 1.13 33.38
N GLU A 328 21.47 -0.01 32.73
CA GLU A 328 20.68 -0.45 31.56
C GLU A 328 20.01 -1.82 31.72
N GLU A 329 19.25 -1.99 32.79
CA GLU A 329 18.14 -2.94 32.79
C GLU A 329 16.82 -2.18 32.96
N CYS A 330 15.87 -2.42 32.05
CA CYS A 330 14.60 -1.72 32.04
C CYS A 330 13.82 -1.89 33.34
N ALA A 331 13.97 -3.02 34.04
CA ALA A 331 13.30 -3.28 35.29
C ALA A 331 14.18 -4.13 36.20
N ALA A 332 14.12 -3.84 37.51
CA ALA A 332 14.79 -4.64 38.54
C ALA A 332 14.25 -6.08 38.63
N VAL A 333 13.03 -6.33 38.13
CA VAL A 333 12.41 -7.66 38.08
C VAL A 333 12.15 -8.06 36.62
N PRO A 334 12.78 -9.16 36.12
CA PRO A 334 12.51 -9.69 34.78
C PRO A 334 11.02 -9.97 34.57
N GLY A 335 10.47 -9.51 33.43
CA GLY A 335 9.06 -9.75 33.06
C GLY A 335 8.05 -8.75 33.61
N SER A 336 8.45 -7.78 34.44
CA SER A 336 7.56 -6.73 34.96
C SER A 336 7.29 -5.58 33.97
N CYS A 337 8.14 -5.41 32.95
CA CYS A 337 7.96 -4.39 31.92
C CYS A 337 7.13 -4.92 30.74
N SER A 338 6.05 -4.22 30.40
CA SER A 338 5.16 -4.56 29.29
C SER A 338 5.71 -4.24 27.89
N LEU A 339 6.86 -3.55 27.79
CA LEU A 339 7.52 -3.18 26.54
C LEU A 339 8.73 -4.06 26.20
N CYS A 340 9.33 -4.70 27.21
CA CYS A 340 10.46 -5.61 27.04
C CYS A 340 10.08 -6.86 26.23
N LEU A 341 11.09 -7.63 25.82
CA LEU A 341 10.87 -8.99 25.33
C LEU A 341 10.16 -9.81 26.41
N SER A 342 9.14 -10.55 26.01
CA SER A 342 8.44 -11.47 26.91
C SER A 342 9.41 -12.53 27.43
N PRO A 343 9.33 -12.92 28.72
CA PRO A 343 10.09 -14.07 29.25
C PRO A 343 9.88 -15.36 28.44
N SER A 344 8.71 -15.53 27.82
CA SER A 344 8.39 -16.69 26.97
C SER A 344 9.10 -16.69 25.63
N VAL A 345 9.67 -15.56 25.20
CA VAL A 345 10.43 -15.45 23.95
C VAL A 345 11.76 -14.75 24.24
N PRO A 346 12.75 -15.50 24.76
CA PRO A 346 14.01 -14.92 25.20
C PRO A 346 14.85 -14.36 24.05
N TRP A 347 15.86 -13.58 24.42
CA TRP A 347 16.84 -13.05 23.48
C TRP A 347 17.56 -14.18 22.73
N GLU A 348 17.62 -14.06 21.41
CA GLU A 348 18.30 -15.02 20.53
C GLU A 348 19.53 -14.36 19.88
N PRO A 349 20.77 -14.72 20.28
CA PRO A 349 21.98 -14.04 19.79
C PRO A 349 22.15 -14.02 18.27
N SER A 350 21.72 -15.09 17.58
CA SER A 350 21.78 -15.23 16.11
C SER A 350 20.99 -14.14 15.36
N LEU A 351 19.93 -13.61 15.96
CA LEU A 351 19.08 -12.59 15.35
C LEU A 351 19.63 -11.17 15.53
N GLY A 352 20.56 -10.95 16.47
CA GLY A 352 21.08 -9.62 16.79
C GLY A 352 19.98 -8.59 17.04
N VAL A 353 20.04 -7.44 16.36
CA VAL A 353 19.00 -6.40 16.47
C VAL A 353 17.62 -6.83 15.94
N ALA A 354 17.54 -7.91 15.16
CA ALA A 354 16.28 -8.44 14.64
C ALA A 354 15.44 -9.19 15.69
N ASN A 355 15.95 -9.32 16.93
CA ASN A 355 15.09 -9.60 18.09
C ASN A 355 13.99 -8.53 18.29
N PHE A 356 14.17 -7.32 17.73
CA PHE A 356 13.24 -6.20 17.85
C PHE A 356 12.71 -5.72 16.48
N PRO A 357 11.38 -5.57 16.31
CA PRO A 357 10.33 -6.17 17.13
C PRO A 357 10.26 -7.70 16.90
N ARG A 358 9.89 -8.47 17.93
CA ARG A 358 9.70 -9.92 17.77
C ARG A 358 8.41 -10.17 16.98
N LYS A 359 8.53 -10.70 15.76
CA LYS A 359 7.37 -11.01 14.91
C LYS A 359 6.61 -12.22 15.46
N MET A 360 5.31 -12.06 15.69
CA MET A 360 4.42 -13.19 15.95
C MET A 360 4.09 -13.95 14.67
N THR A 361 3.83 -15.25 14.82
CA THR A 361 3.41 -16.15 13.74
C THR A 361 2.05 -15.72 13.19
N LYS A 362 1.92 -15.55 11.87
CA LYS A 362 0.65 -15.17 11.23
C LYS A 362 -0.35 -16.33 11.25
N LYS A 363 -1.64 -16.03 11.47
CA LYS A 363 -2.74 -17.01 11.31
C LYS A 363 -2.82 -17.50 9.85
N GLN A 364 -3.22 -18.75 9.66
CA GLN A 364 -3.42 -19.33 8.34
C GLN A 364 -4.62 -18.66 7.62
N PRO A 365 -4.52 -18.41 6.30
CA PRO A 365 -5.62 -17.82 5.53
C PRO A 365 -6.78 -18.81 5.36
N ARG A 366 -8.00 -18.28 5.22
CA ARG A 366 -9.18 -19.11 4.96
C ARG A 366 -9.12 -19.74 3.56
N ILE A 367 -9.66 -20.94 3.38
CA ILE A 367 -9.64 -21.67 2.11
C ILE A 367 -11.01 -21.55 1.44
N GLU A 368 -11.04 -21.07 0.19
CA GLU A 368 -12.26 -20.86 -0.60
C GLU A 368 -12.16 -21.52 -1.98
N HIS A 369 -13.30 -21.92 -2.55
CA HIS A 369 -13.39 -22.50 -3.88
C HIS A 369 -14.46 -21.77 -4.70
N THR A 370 -14.18 -21.50 -5.97
CA THR A 370 -15.07 -20.76 -6.85
C THR A 370 -15.18 -21.47 -8.19
N ALA A 371 -16.39 -21.77 -8.63
CA ALA A 371 -16.63 -22.25 -9.99
C ALA A 371 -16.74 -21.04 -10.92
N THR A 372 -16.04 -21.05 -12.05
CA THR A 372 -15.93 -19.91 -12.98
C THR A 372 -16.10 -20.40 -14.42
N CYS A 373 -16.90 -19.70 -15.21
CA CYS A 373 -17.14 -20.05 -16.61
C CYS A 373 -16.55 -19.01 -17.58
N VAL A 374 -15.66 -19.45 -18.47
CA VAL A 374 -15.33 -18.68 -19.67
C VAL A 374 -16.44 -18.95 -20.69
N LEU A 375 -17.36 -18.00 -20.80
CA LEU A 375 -18.47 -18.04 -21.75
C LEU A 375 -18.06 -17.32 -23.03
N GLN A 376 -18.09 -18.02 -24.16
CA GLN A 376 -17.70 -17.49 -25.48
C GLN A 376 -18.86 -17.47 -26.46
N ARG A 377 -18.91 -16.44 -27.30
CA ARG A 377 -19.68 -16.38 -28.55
C ARG A 377 -18.82 -15.82 -29.70
N ARG A 378 -19.29 -15.90 -30.93
CA ARG A 378 -18.79 -15.14 -32.08
C ARG A 378 -19.53 -13.82 -32.20
N CYS A 379 -18.79 -12.74 -32.43
CA CYS A 379 -19.38 -11.49 -32.94
C CYS A 379 -19.73 -11.62 -34.42
N SER A 380 -20.38 -10.57 -34.95
CA SER A 380 -20.80 -10.47 -36.34
C SER A 380 -19.65 -10.58 -37.34
N ASP A 381 -18.43 -10.22 -36.94
CA ASP A 381 -17.22 -10.34 -37.78
C ASP A 381 -16.53 -11.72 -37.68
N GLY A 382 -17.08 -12.64 -36.87
CA GLY A 382 -16.57 -14.00 -36.69
C GLY A 382 -15.50 -14.17 -35.61
N ASN A 383 -15.03 -13.10 -34.97
CA ASN A 383 -14.07 -13.20 -33.86
C ASN A 383 -14.73 -13.67 -32.55
N PRO A 384 -13.96 -14.28 -31.63
CA PRO A 384 -14.50 -14.68 -30.34
C PRO A 384 -14.64 -13.48 -29.39
N GLU A 385 -15.81 -13.39 -28.76
CA GLU A 385 -16.11 -12.52 -27.63
C GLU A 385 -16.36 -13.33 -26.36
N TYR A 386 -16.08 -12.73 -25.22
CA TYR A 386 -16.22 -13.34 -23.89
C TYR A 386 -17.13 -12.52 -23.00
N LEU A 387 -18.02 -13.17 -22.25
CA LEU A 387 -18.89 -12.47 -21.31
C LEU A 387 -18.12 -12.12 -20.02
N LEU A 388 -18.17 -10.85 -19.65
CA LEU A 388 -17.77 -10.35 -18.34
C LEU A 388 -18.98 -9.81 -17.58
N VAL A 389 -18.99 -10.04 -16.28
CA VAL A 389 -19.97 -9.52 -15.33
C VAL A 389 -19.28 -8.61 -14.33
N ARG A 390 -19.95 -7.53 -13.93
CA ARG A 390 -19.42 -6.60 -12.94
C ARG A 390 -19.68 -7.12 -11.53
N ARG A 391 -18.65 -7.17 -10.69
CA ARG A 391 -18.77 -7.52 -9.27
C ARG A 391 -19.57 -6.44 -8.52
N PRO A 392 -20.27 -6.80 -7.41
CA PRO A 392 -20.94 -5.85 -6.55
C PRO A 392 -20.04 -4.68 -6.13
N SER A 393 -20.63 -3.53 -5.82
CA SER A 393 -19.90 -2.30 -5.44
C SER A 393 -19.25 -2.35 -4.04
N SER A 394 -19.44 -3.46 -3.32
CA SER A 394 -18.87 -3.78 -2.00
C SER A 394 -18.32 -5.21 -1.96
N GLY A 395 -17.48 -5.51 -0.96
CA GLY A 395 -16.89 -6.83 -0.77
C GLY A 395 -15.57 -7.07 -1.53
N LEU A 396 -15.19 -8.34 -1.70
CA LEU A 396 -13.94 -8.73 -2.34
C LEU A 396 -13.95 -8.33 -3.82
N LEU A 397 -12.91 -7.59 -4.25
CA LEU A 397 -12.73 -7.12 -5.64
C LEU A 397 -13.91 -6.29 -6.15
N ALA A 398 -14.49 -5.47 -5.27
CA ALA A 398 -15.67 -4.66 -5.55
C ALA A 398 -15.55 -3.83 -6.85
N GLY A 399 -16.58 -3.91 -7.69
CA GLY A 399 -16.71 -3.15 -8.93
C GLY A 399 -15.80 -3.56 -10.08
N LEU A 400 -14.92 -4.56 -9.91
CA LEU A 400 -14.12 -5.13 -11.00
C LEU A 400 -14.96 -6.02 -11.91
N TRP A 401 -14.45 -6.22 -13.12
CA TRP A 401 -15.00 -7.18 -14.06
C TRP A 401 -14.46 -8.59 -13.76
N GLU A 402 -15.29 -9.60 -13.95
CA GLU A 402 -14.90 -11.01 -13.87
C GLU A 402 -15.69 -11.88 -14.83
N PHE A 403 -15.21 -13.10 -15.06
CA PHE A 403 -16.03 -14.12 -15.69
C PHE A 403 -17.19 -14.50 -14.75
N PRO A 404 -18.34 -14.97 -15.28
CA PRO A 404 -19.41 -15.54 -14.46
C PRO A 404 -18.86 -16.57 -13.46
N SER A 405 -18.98 -16.25 -12.17
CA SER A 405 -18.34 -16.98 -11.07
C SER A 405 -19.28 -17.12 -9.87
N ILE A 406 -19.25 -18.29 -9.22
CA ILE A 406 -20.00 -18.57 -8.00
C ILE A 406 -19.10 -19.20 -6.93
N LEU A 407 -19.21 -18.70 -5.69
CA LEU A 407 -18.50 -19.24 -4.53
C LEU A 407 -19.15 -20.57 -4.11
N LEU A 408 -18.34 -21.59 -3.85
CA LEU A 408 -18.80 -22.92 -3.45
C LEU A 408 -18.62 -23.13 -1.94
N GLU A 409 -19.63 -23.67 -1.30
CA GLU A 409 -19.50 -24.15 0.08
C GLU A 409 -18.66 -25.43 0.14
N GLN A 410 -18.04 -25.72 1.30
CA GLN A 410 -17.15 -26.88 1.43
C GLN A 410 -17.82 -28.22 1.07
N ARG A 411 -19.11 -28.36 1.36
CA ARG A 411 -19.91 -29.56 1.05
C ARG A 411 -20.26 -29.70 -0.43
N GLN A 412 -20.22 -28.60 -1.18
CA GLN A 412 -20.72 -28.49 -2.54
C GLN A 412 -19.68 -28.77 -3.64
N LYS A 413 -18.40 -29.00 -3.28
CA LYS A 413 -17.31 -29.19 -4.26
C LYS A 413 -17.58 -30.31 -5.28
N LYS A 414 -18.27 -31.39 -4.86
CA LYS A 414 -18.61 -32.50 -5.77
C LYS A 414 -19.71 -32.15 -6.78
N GLN A 415 -20.54 -31.14 -6.48
CA GLN A 415 -21.67 -30.67 -7.32
C GLN A 415 -21.35 -29.37 -8.06
N GLN A 416 -20.09 -28.95 -8.07
CA GLN A 416 -19.63 -27.68 -8.66
C GLN A 416 -20.13 -27.41 -10.09
N LYS A 417 -20.22 -28.44 -10.94
CA LYS A 417 -20.71 -28.31 -12.33
C LYS A 417 -22.20 -27.97 -12.38
N VAL A 418 -23.01 -28.58 -11.51
CA VAL A 418 -24.47 -28.36 -11.45
C VAL A 418 -24.76 -26.97 -10.91
N ILE A 419 -24.08 -26.56 -9.83
CA ILE A 419 -24.25 -25.24 -9.23
C ILE A 419 -23.84 -24.13 -10.21
N LEU A 420 -22.72 -24.31 -10.93
CA LEU A 420 -22.32 -23.37 -11.97
C LEU A 420 -23.33 -23.36 -13.12
N ALA A 421 -23.87 -24.51 -13.49
CA ALA A 421 -24.90 -24.60 -14.52
C ALA A 421 -26.14 -23.76 -14.13
N ASP A 422 -26.69 -23.99 -12.95
CA ASP A 422 -27.86 -23.26 -12.45
C ASP A 422 -27.58 -21.74 -12.38
N HIS A 423 -26.37 -21.36 -11.95
CA HIS A 423 -25.93 -19.96 -11.97
C HIS A 423 -25.89 -19.36 -13.38
N LEU A 424 -25.49 -20.16 -14.39
CA LEU A 424 -25.41 -19.72 -15.78
C LEU A 424 -26.76 -19.58 -16.47
N GLN A 425 -27.82 -20.21 -15.95
CA GLN A 425 -29.17 -20.03 -16.51
C GLN A 425 -29.62 -18.56 -16.48
N ALA A 426 -29.21 -17.80 -15.46
CA ALA A 426 -29.48 -16.37 -15.37
C ALA A 426 -28.90 -15.57 -16.55
N TRP A 427 -27.79 -16.04 -17.13
CA TRP A 427 -27.05 -15.34 -18.19
C TRP A 427 -27.36 -15.89 -19.59
N VAL A 428 -27.53 -17.20 -19.72
CA VAL A 428 -27.66 -17.90 -21.02
C VAL A 428 -29.12 -18.17 -21.39
N ARG A 429 -30.01 -18.34 -20.40
CA ARG A 429 -31.43 -18.74 -20.56
C ARG A 429 -31.66 -19.90 -21.54
N ASN A 430 -30.74 -20.87 -21.58
CA ASN A 430 -30.82 -22.07 -22.42
C ASN A 430 -30.25 -23.30 -21.67
N ASP A 431 -31.14 -24.18 -21.22
CA ASP A 431 -30.77 -25.35 -20.42
C ASP A 431 -29.91 -26.37 -21.19
N LEU A 432 -30.09 -26.47 -22.51
CA LEU A 432 -29.31 -27.38 -23.36
C LEU A 432 -27.86 -26.93 -23.52
N ALA A 433 -27.62 -25.61 -23.59
CA ALA A 433 -26.29 -25.03 -23.64
C ALA A 433 -25.53 -25.27 -22.34
N VAL A 434 -26.18 -24.99 -21.21
CA VAL A 434 -25.57 -25.08 -19.89
C VAL A 434 -25.13 -26.51 -19.53
N ARG A 435 -25.84 -27.54 -20.02
CA ARG A 435 -25.44 -28.96 -19.83
C ARG A 435 -24.11 -29.32 -20.50
N GLN A 436 -23.67 -28.57 -21.51
CA GLN A 436 -22.41 -28.81 -22.24
C GLN A 436 -21.16 -28.19 -21.60
N LEU A 437 -21.25 -27.65 -20.37
CA LEU A 437 -20.08 -27.14 -19.63
C LEU A 437 -18.91 -28.14 -19.62
N GLN A 438 -17.76 -27.70 -20.12
CA GLN A 438 -16.53 -28.47 -20.19
C GLN A 438 -15.58 -28.02 -19.10
N TYR A 439 -15.02 -28.95 -18.32
CA TYR A 439 -13.98 -28.63 -17.35
C TYR A 439 -12.67 -28.36 -18.08
N VAL A 440 -12.05 -27.21 -17.77
CA VAL A 440 -10.82 -26.73 -18.41
C VAL A 440 -9.61 -26.96 -17.53
N GLY A 441 -9.73 -26.70 -16.22
CA GLY A 441 -8.64 -26.78 -15.26
C GLY A 441 -8.91 -25.97 -13.99
N GLU A 442 -7.89 -25.77 -13.17
CA GLU A 442 -7.99 -24.98 -11.95
C GLU A 442 -6.83 -24.00 -11.77
N VAL A 443 -7.07 -22.92 -11.02
CA VAL A 443 -6.08 -21.91 -10.66
C VAL A 443 -6.15 -21.61 -9.18
N LEU A 444 -5.02 -21.76 -8.48
CA LEU A 444 -4.85 -21.27 -7.12
C LEU A 444 -4.43 -19.79 -7.13
N HIS A 445 -5.17 -18.96 -6.40
CA HIS A 445 -4.84 -17.56 -6.15
C HIS A 445 -4.84 -17.27 -4.65
N ILE A 446 -3.79 -16.61 -4.15
CA ILE A 446 -3.62 -16.31 -2.73
C ILE A 446 -3.74 -14.81 -2.52
N PHE A 447 -4.77 -14.41 -1.77
CA PHE A 447 -4.90 -13.11 -1.14
C PHE A 447 -4.29 -13.15 0.26
N SER A 448 -4.06 -11.98 0.86
CA SER A 448 -3.47 -11.86 2.20
C SER A 448 -4.22 -12.64 3.29
N HIS A 449 -5.53 -12.83 3.12
CA HIS A 449 -6.40 -13.50 4.10
C HIS A 449 -7.23 -14.66 3.51
N ILE A 450 -7.07 -14.96 2.22
CA ILE A 450 -7.84 -15.98 1.50
C ILE A 450 -6.92 -16.77 0.58
N ARG A 451 -7.00 -18.09 0.65
CA ARG A 451 -6.45 -19.02 -0.33
C ARG A 451 -7.61 -19.53 -1.20
N GLN A 452 -7.76 -18.98 -2.39
CA GLN A 452 -8.91 -19.22 -3.27
C GLN A 452 -8.52 -20.07 -4.48
N THR A 453 -9.24 -21.18 -4.70
CA THR A 453 -9.09 -22.01 -5.90
C THR A 453 -10.24 -21.76 -6.88
N TYR A 454 -9.91 -21.36 -8.10
CA TYR A 454 -10.84 -21.15 -9.20
C TYR A 454 -10.92 -22.43 -10.04
N MET A 455 -12.09 -23.06 -10.08
CA MET A 455 -12.44 -24.19 -10.93
C MET A 455 -12.99 -23.66 -12.25
N ILE A 456 -12.29 -23.93 -13.35
CA ILE A 456 -12.53 -23.27 -14.63
C ILE A 456 -13.33 -24.20 -15.54
N TYR A 457 -14.43 -23.65 -16.05
CA TYR A 457 -15.28 -24.27 -17.04
C TYR A 457 -15.34 -23.41 -18.29
N PHE A 458 -15.67 -24.04 -19.42
CA PHE A 458 -15.88 -23.38 -20.70
C PHE A 458 -17.25 -23.75 -21.26
N LEU A 459 -17.91 -22.75 -21.86
CA LEU A 459 -19.13 -22.91 -22.62
C LEU A 459 -19.06 -22.07 -23.90
N ASN A 460 -19.29 -22.71 -25.04
CA ASN A 460 -19.40 -22.05 -26.35
C ASN A 460 -20.87 -21.94 -26.76
N LEU A 461 -21.36 -20.71 -26.97
CA LEU A 461 -22.73 -20.43 -27.39
C LEU A 461 -22.94 -20.53 -28.91
N ASP A 462 -21.88 -20.56 -29.71
CA ASP A 462 -21.96 -20.63 -31.19
C ASP A 462 -22.65 -21.90 -31.70
N LYS A 463 -22.78 -22.93 -30.85
CA LYS A 463 -23.44 -24.19 -31.21
C LYS A 463 -24.97 -24.12 -31.16
N TYR A 464 -25.53 -22.99 -30.75
CA TYR A 464 -26.95 -22.86 -30.38
C TYR A 464 -27.61 -21.61 -30.99
N GLU A 465 -27.19 -21.25 -32.22
CA GLU A 465 -27.56 -20.02 -32.92
C GLU A 465 -29.07 -19.69 -32.96
N GLU A 466 -29.95 -20.69 -32.82
CA GLU A 466 -31.40 -20.52 -32.93
C GLU A 466 -32.13 -20.17 -31.62
N ASN A 467 -31.52 -20.30 -30.43
CA ASN A 467 -32.28 -20.28 -29.17
C ASN A 467 -31.59 -19.61 -27.97
N TRP A 468 -30.75 -18.61 -28.19
CA TRP A 468 -30.32 -17.73 -27.10
C TRP A 468 -30.49 -16.27 -27.49
N ASN A 469 -31.16 -15.50 -26.63
CA ASN A 469 -31.60 -14.16 -26.95
C ASN A 469 -30.39 -13.21 -26.96
N ARG A 470 -30.02 -12.67 -28.13
CA ARG A 470 -28.89 -11.73 -28.29
C ARG A 470 -29.13 -10.40 -27.56
N ASN A 471 -30.38 -10.11 -27.21
CA ASN A 471 -30.84 -8.86 -26.60
C ASN A 471 -31.22 -9.02 -25.12
N VAL A 472 -30.66 -9.99 -24.38
CA VAL A 472 -30.86 -10.00 -22.93
C VAL A 472 -30.11 -8.81 -22.33
N GLU A 473 -30.84 -7.82 -21.83
CA GLU A 473 -30.31 -6.82 -20.90
C GLU A 473 -29.89 -7.54 -19.61
N LEU A 474 -28.65 -7.99 -19.60
CA LEU A 474 -28.03 -8.65 -18.46
C LEU A 474 -27.53 -7.56 -17.49
N PRO A 475 -27.92 -7.57 -16.21
CA PRO A 475 -27.53 -6.52 -15.28
C PRO A 475 -26.01 -6.40 -15.16
N ALA A 476 -25.47 -5.24 -15.52
CA ALA A 476 -24.05 -4.88 -15.45
C ALA A 476 -23.08 -5.95 -16.03
N SER A 477 -23.36 -6.43 -17.24
CA SER A 477 -22.48 -7.35 -17.98
C SER A 477 -22.11 -6.77 -19.36
N ARG A 478 -21.03 -7.27 -19.96
CA ARG A 478 -20.62 -6.90 -21.32
C ARG A 478 -19.89 -8.04 -22.01
N TRP A 479 -20.02 -8.09 -23.33
CA TRP A 479 -19.18 -8.93 -24.17
C TRP A 479 -17.92 -8.15 -24.54
N VAL A 480 -16.78 -8.83 -24.47
CA VAL A 480 -15.48 -8.23 -24.78
C VAL A 480 -14.68 -9.13 -25.69
N THR A 481 -13.97 -8.51 -26.62
CA THR A 481 -12.89 -9.15 -27.37
C THR A 481 -11.73 -9.52 -26.43
N LYS A 482 -10.80 -10.34 -26.94
CA LYS A 482 -9.55 -10.64 -26.22
C LYS A 482 -8.76 -9.37 -25.86
N THR A 483 -8.73 -8.38 -26.74
CA THR A 483 -7.99 -7.12 -26.51
C THR A 483 -8.65 -6.30 -25.40
N GLU A 484 -9.97 -6.15 -25.46
CA GLU A 484 -10.76 -5.47 -24.43
C GLU A 484 -10.67 -6.16 -23.06
N PHE A 485 -10.62 -7.49 -23.04
CA PHE A 485 -10.40 -8.24 -21.80
C PHE A 485 -9.06 -7.87 -21.13
N GLN A 486 -7.99 -7.67 -21.90
CA GLN A 486 -6.67 -7.37 -21.33
C GLN A 486 -6.59 -5.97 -20.70
N ILE A 487 -7.31 -5.00 -21.28
CA ILE A 487 -7.37 -3.61 -20.79
C ILE A 487 -8.43 -3.41 -19.71
N SER A 488 -9.43 -4.29 -19.62
CA SER A 488 -10.48 -4.23 -18.61
C SER A 488 -9.91 -4.29 -17.19
N ALA A 489 -10.58 -3.63 -16.25
CA ALA A 489 -10.27 -3.71 -14.82
C ALA A 489 -10.65 -5.07 -14.22
N ILE A 490 -9.86 -6.10 -14.54
CA ILE A 490 -10.00 -7.48 -14.08
C ILE A 490 -8.91 -7.85 -13.07
N SER A 491 -9.20 -8.80 -12.19
CA SER A 491 -8.22 -9.27 -11.21
C SER A 491 -7.10 -10.11 -11.84
N THR A 492 -5.95 -10.17 -11.18
CA THR A 492 -4.85 -11.09 -11.57
C THR A 492 -5.29 -12.55 -11.56
N ALA A 493 -6.28 -12.92 -10.74
CA ALA A 493 -6.88 -14.25 -10.77
C ALA A 493 -7.60 -14.50 -12.10
N MET A 494 -8.41 -13.56 -12.58
CA MET A 494 -9.12 -13.68 -13.86
C MET A 494 -8.16 -13.72 -15.06
N LYS A 495 -7.06 -12.95 -15.02
CA LYS A 495 -5.99 -13.05 -16.03
C LYS A 495 -5.37 -14.46 -16.06
N LYS A 496 -5.17 -15.09 -14.90
CA LYS A 496 -4.69 -16.48 -14.81
C LYS A 496 -5.73 -17.49 -15.32
N VAL A 497 -7.01 -17.29 -14.99
CA VAL A 497 -8.12 -18.12 -15.50
C VAL A 497 -8.14 -18.11 -17.02
N PHE A 498 -8.10 -16.93 -17.64
CA PHE A 498 -8.09 -16.80 -19.10
C PHE A 498 -6.86 -17.46 -19.72
N LYS A 499 -5.67 -17.29 -19.13
CA LYS A 499 -4.44 -17.95 -19.60
C LYS A 499 -4.51 -19.49 -19.57
N VAL A 500 -5.18 -20.07 -18.56
CA VAL A 500 -5.41 -21.54 -18.51
C VAL A 500 -6.36 -21.97 -19.61
N TYR A 501 -7.43 -21.21 -19.83
CA TYR A 501 -8.35 -21.42 -20.94
C TYR A 501 -7.65 -21.35 -22.31
N GLU A 502 -6.85 -20.33 -22.58
CA GLU A 502 -6.11 -20.19 -23.85
C GLU A 502 -5.20 -21.38 -24.13
N LYS A 503 -4.49 -21.88 -23.10
CA LYS A 503 -3.65 -23.07 -23.23
C LYS A 503 -4.48 -24.32 -23.56
N TRP A 504 -5.66 -24.43 -22.97
CA TRP A 504 -6.57 -25.54 -23.20
C TRP A 504 -7.16 -25.50 -24.62
N THR A 505 -7.53 -24.33 -25.14
CA THR A 505 -8.02 -24.19 -26.52
C THR A 505 -6.96 -24.52 -27.56
N CYS A 506 -5.69 -24.15 -27.33
CA CYS A 506 -4.60 -24.55 -28.22
C CYS A 506 -4.46 -26.08 -28.29
N ARG A 507 -4.46 -26.76 -27.13
CA ARG A 507 -4.38 -28.23 -27.07
C ARG A 507 -5.53 -28.94 -27.78
N ILE A 508 -6.74 -28.41 -27.68
CA ILE A 508 -7.90 -28.98 -28.38
C ILE A 508 -7.81 -28.75 -29.89
N SER A 509 -7.36 -27.57 -30.31
CA SER A 509 -7.15 -27.26 -31.73
C SER A 509 -6.09 -28.18 -32.33
N ASP A 510 -4.97 -28.39 -31.64
CA ASP A 510 -3.92 -29.33 -32.02
C ASP A 510 -4.45 -30.78 -32.10
N ALA A 511 -5.23 -31.20 -31.09
CA ALA A 511 -5.83 -32.53 -31.08
C ALA A 511 -6.88 -32.74 -32.18
N GLN A 512 -7.62 -31.70 -32.56
CA GLN A 512 -8.57 -31.72 -33.67
C GLN A 512 -7.87 -31.74 -35.03
N VAL A 513 -6.75 -31.02 -35.20
CA VAL A 513 -5.89 -31.08 -36.39
C VAL A 513 -5.26 -32.47 -36.54
N VAL A 514 -4.78 -33.07 -35.45
CA VAL A 514 -4.26 -34.44 -35.46
C VAL A 514 -5.34 -35.47 -35.78
N LYS A 515 -6.56 -35.33 -35.24
CA LYS A 515 -7.71 -36.20 -35.59
C LYS A 515 -8.18 -36.03 -37.03
N LYS A 516 -8.15 -34.80 -37.57
CA LYS A 516 -8.46 -34.52 -38.99
C LYS A 516 -7.42 -35.16 -39.91
N LYS A 517 -6.12 -34.96 -39.62
CA LYS A 517 -5.03 -35.67 -40.32
C LYS A 517 -5.15 -37.19 -40.23
N LYS A 518 -5.57 -37.75 -39.08
CA LYS A 518 -5.80 -39.19 -38.93
C LYS A 518 -7.00 -39.69 -39.74
N ARG A 519 -8.09 -38.91 -39.83
CA ARG A 519 -9.26 -39.21 -40.68
C ARG A 519 -8.91 -39.13 -42.17
N ASP A 520 -8.13 -38.14 -42.57
CA ASP A 520 -7.67 -37.98 -43.95
C ASP A 520 -6.68 -39.11 -44.31
N PHE A 521 -5.85 -39.57 -43.37
CA PHE A 521 -4.95 -40.72 -43.55
C PHE A 521 -5.68 -42.07 -43.58
N LEU A 522 -6.81 -42.22 -42.89
CA LEU A 522 -7.67 -43.41 -42.90
C LEU A 522 -8.65 -43.45 -44.10
N GLY A 523 -8.73 -42.37 -44.89
CA GLY A 523 -9.54 -42.28 -46.12
C GLY A 523 -8.84 -42.77 -47.39
N THR A 524 -7.54 -43.03 -47.35
CA THR A 524 -6.74 -43.47 -48.51
C THR A 524 -5.79 -44.61 -48.13
N SER A 525 -6.31 -45.83 -48.05
CA SER A 525 -5.57 -47.06 -48.41
C SER A 525 -6.49 -48.29 -48.27
N GLN A 526 -7.26 -48.61 -49.31
CA GLN A 526 -7.54 -50.00 -49.64
C GLN A 526 -6.35 -50.50 -50.45
N LEU A 527 -5.53 -51.39 -49.89
CA LEU A 527 -4.80 -52.44 -50.59
C LEU A 527 -4.37 -53.49 -49.54
N LYS A 528 -4.44 -54.76 -49.95
CA LYS A 528 -4.38 -56.00 -49.15
C LYS A 528 -2.97 -56.36 -48.62
N PRO A 529 -2.85 -57.36 -47.71
CA PRO A 529 -1.75 -57.49 -46.76
C PRO A 529 -0.68 -58.52 -47.18
N GLU A 530 0.58 -58.28 -46.80
CA GLU A 530 1.61 -59.32 -46.70
C GLU A 530 2.46 -59.17 -45.42
N GLU A 531 2.45 -60.28 -44.69
CA GLU A 531 3.48 -60.91 -43.84
C GLU A 531 4.15 -60.23 -42.63
N GLN A 532 4.23 -61.07 -41.60
CA GLN A 532 4.73 -60.90 -40.25
C GLN A 532 6.26 -60.91 -40.22
N ASN A 533 6.90 -60.06 -39.41
CA ASN A 533 7.59 -60.52 -38.18
C ASN A 533 8.30 -59.42 -37.38
N SER A 534 8.28 -59.63 -36.05
CA SER A 534 9.31 -59.26 -35.07
C SER A 534 9.58 -57.78 -34.77
N CYS A 535 9.16 -57.29 -33.58
CA CYS A 535 10.00 -57.32 -32.36
C CYS A 535 9.55 -56.29 -31.30
N SER A 536 9.32 -56.81 -30.09
CA SER A 536 9.51 -56.21 -28.76
C SER A 536 8.80 -54.90 -28.36
N LYS A 537 7.82 -55.12 -27.48
CA LYS A 537 7.39 -54.23 -26.39
C LYS A 537 8.60 -53.76 -25.55
N LYS A 538 8.61 -52.48 -25.17
CA LYS A 538 9.06 -52.05 -23.83
C LYS A 538 8.28 -50.81 -23.38
N LEU A 539 7.46 -51.02 -22.35
CA LEU A 539 6.94 -49.98 -21.46
C LEU A 539 8.13 -49.29 -20.78
N LEU A 540 8.14 -47.96 -20.74
CA LEU A 540 8.92 -47.20 -19.76
C LEU A 540 8.01 -46.21 -19.05
N THR A 541 7.84 -46.47 -17.75
CA THR A 541 7.19 -45.63 -16.74
C THR A 541 8.11 -44.49 -16.30
N LEU A 542 7.49 -43.38 -15.91
CA LEU A 542 8.08 -42.18 -15.31
C LEU A 542 8.92 -42.52 -14.06
N HIS A 543 10.26 -42.43 -14.13
CA HIS A 543 11.08 -42.07 -12.95
C HIS A 543 12.52 -41.60 -13.23
N SER A 544 12.76 -40.70 -14.19
CA SER A 544 14.15 -40.23 -14.43
C SER A 544 14.24 -38.78 -14.96
N PHE A 545 13.71 -37.81 -14.22
CA PHE A 545 13.98 -36.39 -14.49
C PHE A 545 14.15 -35.57 -13.20
N LEU A 546 15.17 -35.89 -12.41
CA LEU A 546 15.75 -34.94 -11.44
C LEU A 546 17.25 -35.26 -11.28
N ARG A 547 18.08 -34.54 -12.04
CA ARG A 547 19.44 -34.06 -11.74
C ARG A 547 20.25 -33.91 -13.04
N ALA A 548 20.42 -32.67 -13.48
CA ALA A 548 21.66 -32.14 -14.06
C ALA A 548 21.34 -30.74 -14.58
N ASP A 549 21.81 -29.71 -13.87
CA ASP A 549 22.14 -28.40 -14.44
C ASP A 549 23.10 -27.72 -13.45
N LEU A 550 24.36 -28.16 -13.52
CA LEU A 550 25.53 -27.38 -13.16
C LEU A 550 26.56 -27.61 -14.25
N ASN A 551 27.12 -26.50 -14.74
CA ASN A 551 28.20 -26.34 -15.74
C ASN A 551 27.77 -26.30 -17.21
N ASN A 552 27.45 -25.10 -17.69
CA ASN A 552 28.38 -24.31 -18.53
C ASN A 552 27.95 -22.84 -18.58
#